data_AF-A0A524MAC9-F1
#
_entry.id   AF-A0A524MAC9-F1
#
_cell.length_a   1.000
_cell.length_b   1.000
_cell.length_c   1.000
_cell.angle_alpha   90.00
_cell.angle_beta   90.00
_cell.angle_gamma   90.00
#
_symmetry.space_group_name_H-M   'P 1'
#
loop_
_entity.id
_entity.type
_entity.pdbx_description
1 polymer ?
#
loop_
_entity_poly.entity_id
_entity_poly.type
_entity_poly.pdbx_seq_one_letter_code
_entity_poly.pdbx_strand_id
1 'polypeptide(L)'
;MGQGLGTLFGLITAFGIAFLVMTFGVYMPEDLISSSVVTDFLARADLELRLAIVGTILYPSALGGASLGSVVNYGAEGASVLMFLAWGTGGLIAGLMSKDFLPGILSAVFAAILGAILTWLLFFMISNSGDIIAIFSNGSLLLMQVALEGAIFPCIACAIGGILGGGITRDR
;
A
#
# COMPACT_ATOMS: atom_id res chain seq x y z
N MET A 1 -9.80 -9.40 -19.81
CA MET A 1 -8.41 -8.87 -19.77
C MET A 1 -8.29 -7.58 -18.94
N GLY A 2 -9.34 -6.74 -18.81
CA GLY A 2 -9.26 -5.47 -18.06
C GLY A 2 -8.96 -5.58 -16.56
N GLN A 3 -9.54 -6.57 -15.86
CA GLN A 3 -9.39 -6.70 -14.40
C GLN A 3 -7.93 -6.92 -13.96
N GLY A 4 -7.21 -7.85 -14.60
CA GLY A 4 -5.82 -8.16 -14.23
C GLY A 4 -4.86 -7.00 -14.52
N LEU A 5 -5.05 -6.31 -15.65
CA LEU A 5 -4.29 -5.10 -15.96
C LEU A 5 -4.62 -3.98 -14.96
N GLY A 6 -5.90 -3.76 -14.67
CA GLY A 6 -6.33 -2.78 -13.67
C GLY A 6 -5.71 -3.03 -12.30
N THR A 7 -5.56 -4.31 -11.91
CA THR A 7 -4.99 -4.68 -10.61
C THR A 7 -3.52 -4.29 -10.56
N LEU A 8 -2.76 -4.57 -11.62
CA LEU A 8 -1.35 -4.20 -11.72
C LEU A 8 -1.18 -2.68 -11.78
N PHE A 9 -1.96 -1.98 -12.60
CA PHE A 9 -1.85 -0.52 -12.71
C PHE A 9 -2.29 0.19 -11.43
N GLY A 10 -3.33 -0.29 -10.75
CA GLY A 10 -3.76 0.26 -9.46
C GLY A 10 -2.70 0.09 -8.37
N LEU A 11 -2.08 -1.09 -8.31
CA LEU A 11 -0.94 -1.37 -7.42
C LEU A 11 0.22 -0.41 -7.68
N ILE A 12 0.69 -0.34 -8.94
CA ILE A 12 1.82 0.51 -9.33
C ILE A 12 1.50 1.98 -9.04
N THR A 13 0.27 2.41 -9.30
CA THR A 13 -0.17 3.79 -9.06
C THR A 13 -0.12 4.13 -7.57
N ALA A 14 -0.67 3.29 -6.71
CA ALA A 14 -0.68 3.54 -5.27
C ALA A 14 0.74 3.64 -4.70
N PHE A 15 1.60 2.68 -5.02
CA PHE A 15 3.00 2.69 -4.60
C PHE A 15 3.79 3.85 -5.21
N GLY A 16 3.58 4.15 -6.49
CA GLY A 16 4.25 5.24 -7.19
C GLY A 16 3.89 6.61 -6.62
N ILE A 17 2.60 6.86 -6.33
CA ILE A 17 2.16 8.11 -5.71
C ILE A 17 2.77 8.27 -4.33
N ALA A 18 2.65 7.26 -3.47
CA ALA A 18 3.21 7.33 -2.13
C ALA A 18 4.73 7.55 -2.16
N PHE A 19 5.44 6.84 -3.03
CA PHE A 19 6.89 7.01 -3.19
C PHE A 19 7.29 8.42 -3.67
N LEU A 20 6.56 8.95 -4.67
CA LEU A 20 6.80 10.31 -5.17
C LEU A 20 6.53 11.36 -4.10
N VAL A 21 5.41 11.24 -3.39
CA VAL A 21 5.07 12.16 -2.30
C VAL A 21 6.14 12.12 -1.20
N MET A 22 6.63 10.94 -0.83
CA MET A 22 7.71 10.79 0.16
C MET A 22 9.03 11.40 -0.32
N THR A 23 9.34 11.28 -1.60
CA THR A 23 10.54 11.88 -2.20
C THR A 23 10.54 13.41 -2.08
N PHE A 24 9.37 14.04 -2.17
CA PHE A 24 9.20 15.48 -2.02
C PHE A 24 8.60 15.89 -0.67
N GLY A 25 8.57 14.96 0.30
CA GLY A 25 7.83 15.13 1.56
C GLY A 25 8.30 16.30 2.41
N VAL A 26 9.54 16.78 2.23
CA VAL A 26 10.09 17.95 2.95
C VAL A 26 9.27 19.22 2.72
N TYR A 27 8.58 19.30 1.58
CA TYR A 27 7.76 20.45 1.21
C TYR A 27 6.27 20.25 1.51
N MET A 28 5.90 19.11 2.11
CA MET A 28 4.50 18.74 2.36
C MET A 28 4.05 19.14 3.77
N PRO A 29 2.76 19.44 3.97
CA PRO A 29 2.20 19.70 5.31
C PRO A 29 2.26 18.46 6.21
N GLU A 30 2.47 18.66 7.52
CA GLU A 30 2.49 17.57 8.52
C GLU A 30 1.15 16.82 8.60
N ASP A 31 0.05 17.47 8.26
CA ASP A 31 -1.29 16.85 8.21
C ASP A 31 -1.39 15.75 7.14
N LEU A 32 -0.57 15.82 6.09
CA LEU A 32 -0.55 14.80 5.04
C LEU A 32 0.26 13.57 5.49
N ILE A 33 1.43 13.85 6.07
CA ILE A 33 2.36 12.87 6.61
C ILE A 33 3.30 13.51 7.65
N SER A 34 3.56 12.81 8.74
CA SER A 34 4.48 13.27 9.77
C SER A 34 5.89 13.51 9.20
N SER A 35 6.50 14.63 9.61
CA SER A 35 7.88 14.99 9.28
C SER A 35 8.89 13.94 9.76
N SER A 36 8.59 13.21 10.83
CA SER A 36 9.40 12.08 11.30
C SER A 36 9.50 10.95 10.26
N VAL A 37 8.38 10.57 9.63
CA VAL A 37 8.32 9.51 8.63
C VAL A 37 9.05 9.92 7.35
N VAL A 38 8.91 11.20 6.95
CA VAL A 38 9.64 11.77 5.80
C VAL A 38 11.15 11.76 6.05
N THR A 39 11.57 12.16 7.25
CA THR A 39 12.99 12.16 7.63
C THR A 39 13.56 10.75 7.63
N ASP A 40 12.83 9.79 8.20
CA ASP A 40 13.19 8.37 8.17
C ASP A 40 13.35 7.85 6.73
N PHE A 41 12.44 8.20 5.83
CA PHE A 41 12.50 7.80 4.43
C PHE A 41 13.72 8.38 3.70
N LEU A 42 13.98 9.68 3.86
CA LEU A 42 15.07 10.37 3.18
C LEU A 42 16.45 9.98 3.72
N ALA A 43 16.52 9.57 5.00
CA ALA A 43 17.74 9.09 5.63
C ALA A 43 18.23 7.73 5.09
N ARG A 44 17.37 6.94 4.43
CA ARG A 44 17.74 5.67 3.81
C ARG A 44 18.24 5.87 2.38
N ALA A 45 19.38 5.26 2.03
CA ALA A 45 19.88 5.24 0.66
C ALA A 45 19.32 4.05 -0.13
N ASP A 46 19.01 2.94 0.55
CA ASP A 46 18.56 1.69 -0.07
C ASP A 46 17.11 1.76 -0.52
N LEU A 47 16.86 1.29 -1.76
CA LEU A 47 15.53 1.30 -2.34
C LEU A 47 14.58 0.34 -1.59
N GLU A 48 15.07 -0.81 -1.12
CA GLU A 48 14.22 -1.76 -0.40
C GLU A 48 13.69 -1.16 0.90
N LEU A 49 14.54 -0.45 1.65
CA LEU A 49 14.13 0.21 2.90
C LEU A 49 13.17 1.37 2.65
N ARG A 50 13.36 2.14 1.57
CA ARG A 50 12.41 3.19 1.16
C ARG A 50 11.05 2.61 0.79
N LEU A 51 11.03 1.52 0.03
CA LEU A 51 9.80 0.82 -0.32
C LEU A 51 9.13 0.18 0.91
N ALA A 52 9.91 -0.31 1.87
CA ALA A 52 9.40 -0.84 3.13
C ALA A 52 8.68 0.26 3.94
N ILE A 53 9.28 1.46 4.05
CA ILE A 53 8.64 2.62 4.68
C ILE A 53 7.35 3.00 3.95
N VAL A 54 7.35 3.04 2.62
CA VAL A 54 6.12 3.26 1.82
C VAL A 54 5.07 2.19 2.13
N GLY A 55 5.47 0.93 2.27
CA GLY A 55 4.58 -0.16 2.70
C GLY A 55 3.92 0.11 4.06
N THR A 56 4.67 0.62 5.05
CA THR A 56 4.10 0.98 6.37
C THR A 56 3.05 2.09 6.28
N ILE A 57 3.23 3.05 5.37
CA ILE A 57 2.28 4.15 5.12
C ILE A 57 1.02 3.60 4.45
N LEU A 58 1.19 2.73 3.44
CA LEU A 58 0.10 2.18 2.65
C LEU A 58 -0.74 1.15 3.42
N TYR A 59 -0.20 0.51 4.46
CA TYR A 59 -0.87 -0.53 5.24
C TYR A 59 -0.83 -0.22 6.75
N PRO A 60 -1.60 0.78 7.20
CA PRO A 60 -1.69 1.15 8.60
C PRO A 60 -2.52 0.14 9.41
N SER A 61 -2.38 0.13 10.74
CA SER A 61 -3.21 -0.71 11.61
C SER A 61 -4.69 -0.35 11.48
N ALA A 62 -5.55 -1.36 11.30
CA ALA A 62 -6.98 -1.18 11.08
C ALA A 62 -7.85 -1.42 12.33
N LEU A 63 -7.44 -2.31 13.24
CA LEU A 63 -8.24 -2.72 14.40
C LEU A 63 -7.62 -2.33 15.75
N GLY A 64 -6.73 -1.32 15.76
CA GLY A 64 -6.02 -0.90 16.98
C GLY A 64 -4.94 -1.89 17.44
N GLY A 65 -4.61 -2.89 16.61
CA GLY A 65 -3.45 -3.75 16.78
C GLY A 65 -2.13 -3.05 16.44
N ALA A 66 -1.03 -3.79 16.53
CA ALA A 66 0.29 -3.31 16.11
C ALA A 66 0.28 -3.00 14.60
N SER A 67 0.76 -1.84 14.20
CA SER A 67 0.98 -1.49 12.79
C SER A 67 2.29 -2.07 12.28
N LEU A 68 2.43 -2.22 10.96
CA LEU A 68 3.69 -2.64 10.34
C LEU A 68 4.86 -1.78 10.83
N GLY A 69 4.67 -0.45 10.88
CA GLY A 69 5.69 0.47 11.38
C GLY A 69 6.09 0.22 12.83
N SER A 70 5.13 -0.09 13.71
CA SER A 70 5.40 -0.44 15.11
C SER A 70 6.14 -1.78 15.27
N VAL A 71 5.86 -2.77 14.42
CA VAL A 71 6.51 -4.08 14.48
C VAL A 71 7.96 -4.02 13.99
N VAL A 72 8.22 -3.20 12.97
CA VAL A 72 9.55 -3.05 12.37
C VAL A 72 10.37 -1.91 12.99
N ASN A 73 9.76 -1.10 13.87
CA ASN A 73 10.34 0.05 14.56
C ASN A 73 10.81 1.19 13.62
N TYR A 74 10.16 1.36 12.47
CA TYR A 74 10.38 2.48 11.56
C TYR A 74 9.20 2.71 10.63
N GLY A 75 9.09 3.92 10.08
CA GLY A 75 8.02 4.28 9.14
C GLY A 75 6.76 4.77 9.84
N ALA A 76 5.61 4.65 9.17
CA ALA A 76 4.34 5.14 9.69
C ALA A 76 3.70 4.13 10.64
N GLU A 77 3.33 4.61 11.83
CA GLU A 77 2.67 3.79 12.85
C GLU A 77 1.13 3.81 12.75
N GLY A 78 0.57 4.77 12.00
CA GLY A 78 -0.87 5.00 11.91
C GLY A 78 -1.35 5.35 10.51
N ALA A 79 -2.67 5.42 10.34
CA ALA A 79 -3.28 5.79 9.08
C ALA A 79 -2.97 7.26 8.74
N SER A 80 -2.57 7.50 7.50
CA SER A 80 -2.26 8.84 6.98
C SER A 80 -3.27 9.25 5.90
N VAL A 81 -3.41 10.55 5.67
CA VAL A 81 -4.15 11.08 4.52
C VAL A 81 -3.51 10.57 3.21
N LEU A 82 -2.19 10.42 3.19
CA LEU A 82 -1.46 9.88 2.05
C LEU A 82 -1.91 8.46 1.68
N MET A 83 -2.22 7.59 2.65
CA MET A 83 -2.73 6.24 2.39
C MET A 83 -4.06 6.28 1.62
N PHE A 84 -5.02 7.09 2.09
CA PHE A 84 -6.31 7.25 1.42
C PHE A 84 -6.16 7.85 0.02
N LEU A 85 -5.26 8.84 -0.14
CA LEU A 85 -4.97 9.44 -1.44
C LEU A 85 -4.36 8.42 -2.42
N ALA A 86 -3.35 7.68 -1.97
CA ALA A 86 -2.63 6.72 -2.79
C ALA A 86 -3.53 5.56 -3.22
N TRP A 87 -4.23 4.92 -2.28
CA TRP A 87 -5.13 3.80 -2.60
C TRP A 87 -6.42 4.24 -3.27
N GLY A 88 -6.96 5.42 -2.94
CA GLY A 88 -8.09 6.00 -3.66
C GLY A 88 -7.75 6.24 -5.14
N THR A 89 -6.57 6.79 -5.42
CA THR A 89 -6.11 7.02 -6.80
C THR A 89 -5.74 5.70 -7.49
N GLY A 90 -5.09 4.77 -6.79
CA GLY A 90 -4.82 3.43 -7.31
C GLY A 90 -6.10 2.68 -7.69
N GLY A 91 -7.13 2.77 -6.84
CA GLY A 91 -8.45 2.23 -7.12
C GLY A 91 -9.12 2.88 -8.33
N LEU A 92 -9.01 4.21 -8.46
CA LEU A 92 -9.50 4.95 -9.63
C LEU A 92 -8.88 4.39 -10.92
N ILE A 93 -7.56 4.29 -10.99
CA ILE A 93 -6.86 3.77 -12.17
C ILE A 93 -7.26 2.31 -12.45
N ALA A 94 -7.35 1.47 -11.41
CA ALA A 94 -7.80 0.09 -11.55
C ALA A 94 -9.22 0.00 -12.14
N GLY A 95 -10.13 0.86 -11.68
CA GLY A 95 -11.48 0.99 -12.22
C GLY A 95 -11.50 1.43 -13.68
N LEU A 96 -10.75 2.48 -14.02
CA LEU A 96 -10.66 3.01 -15.39
C LEU A 96 -10.24 1.92 -16.39
N MET A 97 -9.27 1.09 -16.01
CA MET A 97 -8.76 0.00 -16.85
C MET A 97 -9.71 -1.21 -16.95
N SER A 98 -10.59 -1.36 -15.97
CA SER A 98 -11.54 -2.48 -15.89
C SER A 98 -12.84 -2.22 -16.66
N LYS A 99 -13.17 -0.95 -16.94
CA LYS A 99 -14.29 -0.50 -17.81
C LYS A 99 -15.71 -0.84 -17.35
N ASP A 100 -15.87 -1.32 -16.12
CA ASP A 100 -17.17 -1.60 -15.52
C ASP A 100 -17.06 -1.59 -13.99
N PHE A 101 -18.18 -1.46 -13.28
CA PHE A 101 -18.24 -1.29 -11.84
C PHE A 101 -17.72 -2.50 -11.07
N LEU A 102 -18.29 -3.68 -11.30
CA LEU A 102 -17.93 -4.88 -10.55
C LEU A 102 -16.47 -5.30 -10.82
N PRO A 103 -16.01 -5.41 -12.08
CA PRO A 103 -14.59 -5.64 -12.37
C PRO A 103 -13.68 -4.56 -11.81
N GLY A 104 -14.09 -3.29 -11.81
CA GLY A 104 -13.31 -2.16 -11.27
C GLY A 104 -13.11 -2.24 -9.76
N ILE A 105 -14.16 -2.53 -9.00
CA ILE A 105 -14.08 -2.76 -7.54
C ILE A 105 -13.15 -3.94 -7.25
N LEU A 106 -13.41 -5.08 -7.91
CA LEU A 106 -12.61 -6.29 -7.67
C LEU A 106 -11.15 -6.05 -8.04
N SER A 107 -10.87 -5.39 -9.16
CA SER A 107 -9.53 -5.05 -9.60
C SER A 107 -8.78 -4.21 -8.56
N ALA A 108 -9.45 -3.19 -8.00
CA ALA A 108 -8.91 -2.30 -6.99
C ALA A 108 -8.66 -3.00 -5.64
N VAL A 109 -9.60 -3.83 -5.19
CA VAL A 109 -9.45 -4.61 -3.95
C VAL A 109 -8.33 -5.64 -4.06
N PHE A 110 -8.25 -6.35 -5.20
CA PHE A 110 -7.14 -7.28 -5.44
C PHE A 110 -5.79 -6.56 -5.51
N ALA A 111 -5.74 -5.31 -5.98
CA ALA A 111 -4.51 -4.52 -5.98
C ALA A 111 -4.02 -4.25 -4.55
N ALA A 112 -4.94 -3.85 -3.66
CA ALA A 112 -4.62 -3.63 -2.25
C ALA A 112 -4.17 -4.92 -1.54
N ILE A 113 -4.85 -6.04 -1.77
CA ILE A 113 -4.49 -7.33 -1.16
C ILE A 113 -3.14 -7.83 -1.67
N LEU A 114 -2.92 -7.80 -2.99
CA LEU A 114 -1.63 -8.22 -3.56
C LEU A 114 -0.48 -7.33 -3.07
N GLY A 115 -0.69 -6.03 -2.96
CA GLY A 115 0.32 -5.14 -2.41
C GLY A 115 0.65 -5.44 -0.94
N ALA A 116 -0.31 -5.92 -0.14
CA ALA A 116 -0.08 -6.28 1.25
C ALA A 116 0.82 -7.51 1.34
N ILE A 117 0.55 -8.51 0.49
CA ILE A 117 1.37 -9.71 0.35
C ILE A 117 2.78 -9.34 -0.12
N LEU A 118 2.92 -8.48 -1.13
CA LEU A 118 4.22 -8.02 -1.63
C LEU A 118 4.99 -7.21 -0.58
N THR A 119 4.30 -6.40 0.21
CA THR A 119 4.89 -5.64 1.33
C THR A 119 5.43 -6.59 2.38
N TRP A 120 4.65 -7.60 2.77
CA TRP A 120 5.12 -8.66 3.68
C TRP A 120 6.36 -9.38 3.12
N LEU A 121 6.33 -9.79 1.86
CA LEU A 121 7.47 -10.45 1.21
C LEU A 121 8.71 -9.54 1.16
N LEU A 122 8.53 -8.24 0.94
CA LEU A 122 9.61 -7.25 0.98
C LEU A 122 10.27 -7.20 2.36
N PHE A 123 9.48 -7.09 3.44
CA PHE A 123 10.01 -7.11 4.81
C PHE A 123 10.69 -8.44 5.14
N PHE A 124 10.13 -9.55 4.69
CA PHE A 124 10.75 -10.85 4.84
C PHE A 124 12.13 -10.91 4.16
N MET A 125 12.25 -10.36 2.95
CA MET A 125 13.50 -10.36 2.19
C MET A 125 14.56 -9.45 2.81
N ILE A 126 14.16 -8.31 3.36
CA ILE A 126 15.06 -7.40 4.08
C ILE A 126 15.57 -8.05 5.37
N SER A 127 14.73 -8.83 6.07
CA SER A 127 15.04 -9.36 7.41
C SER A 127 15.82 -10.67 7.42
N ASN A 128 15.58 -11.61 6.48
CA ASN A 128 16.02 -13.01 6.64
C ASN A 128 17.12 -13.49 5.69
N SER A 129 17.84 -12.62 4.98
CA SER A 129 19.08 -12.95 4.23
C SER A 129 19.06 -14.16 3.26
N GLY A 130 17.88 -14.70 2.91
CA GLY A 130 17.71 -15.71 1.86
C GLY A 130 17.23 -17.11 2.27
N ASP A 131 16.92 -17.38 3.55
CA ASP A 131 16.34 -18.68 3.93
C ASP A 131 14.82 -18.72 3.68
N ILE A 132 14.41 -19.36 2.59
CA ILE A 132 13.00 -19.52 2.21
C ILE A 132 12.17 -20.23 3.29
N ILE A 133 12.77 -21.13 4.07
CA ILE A 133 12.05 -21.88 5.11
C ILE A 133 11.61 -20.94 6.24
N ALA A 134 12.37 -19.86 6.48
CA ALA A 134 12.04 -18.85 7.46
C ALA A 134 10.75 -18.06 7.14
N ILE A 135 10.16 -18.20 5.94
CA ILE A 135 8.90 -17.56 5.59
C ILE A 135 7.73 -18.03 6.48
N PHE A 136 7.83 -19.26 6.99
CA PHE A 136 6.86 -19.85 7.90
C PHE A 136 7.24 -19.66 9.38
N SER A 137 8.29 -18.90 9.67
CA SER A 137 8.65 -18.55 11.05
C SER A 137 7.60 -17.63 11.66
N ASN A 138 7.46 -17.69 13.00
CA ASN A 138 6.50 -16.86 13.73
C ASN A 138 6.65 -15.36 13.44
N GLY A 139 7.88 -14.86 13.26
CA GLY A 139 8.13 -13.46 12.93
C GLY A 139 7.61 -13.07 11.55
N SER A 140 7.85 -13.92 10.54
CA SER A 140 7.32 -13.70 9.19
C SER A 140 5.79 -13.78 9.16
N LEU A 141 5.20 -14.76 9.86
CA LEU A 141 3.74 -14.90 9.93
C LEU A 141 3.08 -13.73 10.65
N LEU A 142 3.73 -13.14 11.66
CA LEU A 142 3.27 -11.93 12.32
C LEU A 142 3.26 -10.74 11.35
N LEU A 143 4.33 -10.55 10.57
CA LEU A 143 4.38 -9.50 9.54
C LEU A 143 3.28 -9.69 8.48
N MET A 144 3.01 -10.92 8.08
CA MET A 144 1.92 -11.25 7.16
C MET A 144 0.56 -10.88 7.73
N GLN A 145 0.30 -11.26 8.99
CA GLN A 145 -0.95 -10.95 9.68
C GLN A 145 -1.17 -9.43 9.72
N VAL A 146 -0.16 -8.68 10.15
CA VAL A 146 -0.28 -7.23 10.29
C VAL A 146 -0.46 -6.55 8.93
N ALA A 147 0.24 -7.01 7.88
CA ALA A 147 0.05 -6.48 6.53
C ALA A 147 -1.36 -6.73 5.98
N LEU A 148 -1.92 -7.93 6.19
CA LEU A 148 -3.27 -8.28 5.74
C LEU A 148 -4.35 -7.58 6.56
N GLU A 149 -4.17 -7.44 7.87
CA GLU A 149 -5.06 -6.65 8.73
C GLU A 149 -5.03 -5.18 8.31
N GLY A 150 -3.85 -4.64 8.03
CA GLY A 150 -3.68 -3.27 7.56
C GLY A 150 -4.22 -3.00 6.16
N ALA A 151 -4.60 -4.04 5.41
CA ALA A 151 -5.22 -3.90 4.08
C ALA A 151 -6.71 -3.50 4.15
N ILE A 152 -7.35 -3.50 5.32
CA ILE A 152 -8.79 -3.19 5.44
C ILE A 152 -9.11 -1.77 4.97
N PHE A 153 -8.41 -0.74 5.49
CA PHE A 153 -8.64 0.65 5.07
C PHE A 153 -8.25 0.90 3.60
N PRO A 154 -7.09 0.42 3.10
CA PRO A 154 -6.77 0.39 1.68
C PRO A 154 -7.87 -0.21 0.81
N CYS A 155 -8.46 -1.35 1.20
CA CYS A 155 -9.54 -1.98 0.43
C CYS A 155 -10.77 -1.07 0.32
N ILE A 156 -11.11 -0.32 1.38
CA ILE A 156 -12.23 0.63 1.35
C ILE A 156 -11.92 1.79 0.39
N ALA A 157 -10.74 2.40 0.52
CA ALA A 157 -10.31 3.50 -0.36
C ALA A 157 -10.25 3.05 -1.83
N CYS A 158 -9.69 1.88 -2.08
CA CYS A 158 -9.64 1.24 -3.39
C CYS A 158 -11.01 0.95 -3.97
N ALA A 159 -11.95 0.44 -3.16
CA ALA A 159 -13.30 0.14 -3.64
C ALA A 159 -14.02 1.42 -4.09
N ILE A 160 -13.90 2.51 -3.33
CA ILE A 160 -14.45 3.83 -3.71
C ILE A 160 -13.81 4.31 -5.02
N GLY A 161 -12.48 4.27 -5.12
CA GLY A 161 -11.78 4.61 -6.35
C GLY A 161 -12.22 3.74 -7.54
N GLY A 162 -12.34 2.43 -7.33
CA GLY A 162 -12.74 1.45 -8.33
C GLY A 162 -14.14 1.68 -8.87
N ILE A 163 -15.09 2.07 -8.02
CA ILE A 163 -16.45 2.49 -8.43
C ILE A 163 -16.37 3.70 -9.33
N LEU A 164 -15.63 4.73 -8.91
CA LEU A 164 -15.50 5.98 -9.67
C LEU A 164 -14.84 5.73 -11.04
N GLY A 165 -13.74 4.98 -11.06
CA GLY A 165 -13.03 4.66 -12.29
C GLY A 165 -13.88 3.81 -13.24
N GLY A 166 -14.51 2.75 -12.73
CA GLY A 166 -15.38 1.89 -13.52
C GLY A 166 -16.61 2.62 -14.07
N GLY A 167 -17.15 3.59 -13.33
CA GLY A 167 -18.25 4.42 -13.79
C GLY A 167 -17.89 5.41 -14.90
N ILE A 168 -16.66 5.92 -14.91
CA ILE A 168 -16.17 6.85 -15.93
C ILE A 168 -15.98 6.15 -17.29
N THR A 169 -15.41 4.95 -17.30
CA THR A 169 -15.05 4.23 -18.54
C THR A 169 -16.08 3.22 -19.01
N ARG A 170 -17.25 3.17 -18.36
CA ARG A 170 -18.37 2.34 -18.78
C ARG A 170 -18.95 2.87 -20.09
N ASP A 171 -19.02 1.99 -21.09
CA ASP A 171 -19.75 2.27 -22.32
C ASP A 171 -21.24 2.45 -22.00
N ARG A 172 -21.82 3.56 -22.49
CA ARG A 172 -23.23 3.94 -22.29
C ARG A 172 -24.12 3.39 -23.39
#